data_AF-A7T1Z9-F1
#
_entry.id   AF-A7T1Z9-F1
#
_cell.length_a   1.000
_cell.length_b   1.000
_cell.length_c   1.000
_cell.angle_alpha   90.00
_cell.angle_beta   90.00
_cell.angle_gamma   90.00
#
_symmetry.space_group_name_H-M   'P 1'
#
loop_
_entity.id
_entity.type
_entity.pdbx_description
1 polymer ?
#
loop_
_entity_poly.entity_id
_entity_poly.type
_entity_poly.pdbx_seq_one_letter_code
_entity_poly.pdbx_strand_id
1 'polypeptide(L)'
;MREFLSLIMQFLEDSHLFCGKENRKFVSFNSTAVKEGDYKFAGTLIAMSMVHGGPSPQFLAPPMFEAIVSDNPMHVAVAIEDIPDWELQEAILRLSSCTDVKDAIPILQEGILTTLIDLSGTYIQVKTLESIQEIIRSVTQWYIIGRSVPAIENFKEGLSALGVLEAIRTHPAVFRTEFCPSLVEVKLTADTLDGLFSVTSSDVGSTRAVTESLVLSRWRDYLQDLEDKEDAVSRSDVLFFATGCHSLPPRKKTMNPTIEFLHLKGQWGFPRYPNANVCSSTSLASRTFILREF
;
A
#
# COMPACT_ATOMS: atom_id res chain seq x y z
N MET A 1 -13.34 1.37 13.95
CA MET A 1 -11.93 1.85 14.07
C MET A 1 -11.07 1.41 12.89
N ARG A 2 -11.07 0.12 12.50
CA ARG A 2 -10.27 -0.35 11.35
C ARG A 2 -10.68 0.29 10.02
N GLU A 3 -11.97 0.42 9.73
CA GLU A 3 -12.45 1.09 8.51
C GLU A 3 -11.95 2.54 8.38
N PHE A 4 -12.04 3.32 9.47
CA PHE A 4 -11.48 4.66 9.54
C PHE A 4 -9.97 4.68 9.26
N LEU A 5 -9.21 3.72 9.80
CA LEU A 5 -7.77 3.59 9.55
C LEU A 5 -7.47 3.17 8.10
N SER A 6 -8.31 2.33 7.49
CA SER A 6 -8.23 1.99 6.05
C SER A 6 -8.43 3.22 5.18
N LEU A 7 -9.44 4.05 5.48
CA LEU A 7 -9.68 5.31 4.77
C LEU A 7 -8.52 6.29 4.95
N ILE A 8 -7.89 6.33 6.13
CA ILE A 8 -6.69 7.14 6.34
C ILE A 8 -5.54 6.63 5.47
N MET A 9 -5.28 5.32 5.40
CA MET A 9 -4.20 4.80 4.56
C MET A 9 -4.40 5.15 3.08
N GLN A 10 -5.63 5.01 2.58
CA GLN A 10 -5.98 5.40 1.21
C GLN A 10 -5.81 6.91 0.99
N PHE A 11 -6.32 7.73 1.91
CA PHE A 11 -6.13 9.19 1.86
C PHE A 11 -4.65 9.58 1.84
N LEU A 12 -3.81 8.93 2.64
CA LEU A 12 -2.37 9.18 2.64
C LEU A 12 -1.73 8.79 1.31
N GLU A 13 -2.07 7.62 0.75
CA GLU A 13 -1.53 7.15 -0.54
C GLU A 13 -1.87 8.11 -1.70
N ASP A 14 -3.08 8.67 -1.70
CA ASP A 14 -3.58 9.62 -2.70
C ASP A 14 -3.16 11.07 -2.43
N SER A 15 -2.55 11.35 -1.27
CA SER A 15 -2.16 12.70 -0.89
C SER A 15 -0.94 13.22 -1.65
N HIS A 16 -0.78 14.53 -1.67
CA HIS A 16 0.39 15.20 -2.24
C HIS A 16 1.70 14.99 -1.44
N LEU A 17 1.62 14.33 -0.27
CA LEU A 17 2.79 13.98 0.55
C LEU A 17 3.62 12.86 -0.10
N PHE A 18 3.02 12.10 -1.01
CA PHE A 18 3.65 11.01 -1.72
C PHE A 18 3.59 11.22 -3.24
N CYS A 19 4.59 10.68 -3.95
CA CYS A 19 4.66 10.71 -5.41
C CYS A 19 5.17 9.38 -5.96
N GLY A 20 5.09 9.21 -7.28
CA GLY A 20 5.46 7.96 -7.94
C GLY A 20 4.26 7.09 -8.30
N LYS A 21 4.58 5.93 -8.88
CA LYS A 21 3.60 4.97 -9.42
C LYS A 21 2.79 4.33 -8.29
N GLU A 22 1.63 3.80 -8.64
CA GLU A 22 0.84 2.97 -7.73
C GLU A 22 1.69 1.84 -7.16
N ASN A 23 1.53 1.53 -5.87
CA ASN A 23 2.32 0.52 -5.16
C ASN A 23 3.85 0.76 -5.14
N ARG A 24 4.33 1.94 -5.57
CA ARG A 24 5.75 2.32 -5.55
C ARG A 24 5.90 3.81 -5.28
N LYS A 25 5.44 4.23 -4.11
CA LYS A 25 5.45 5.62 -3.69
C LYS A 25 6.75 6.02 -2.98
N PHE A 26 7.09 7.28 -3.15
CA PHE A 26 8.17 7.99 -2.49
C PHE A 26 7.60 9.18 -1.72
N VAL A 27 8.22 9.59 -0.62
CA VAL A 27 7.89 10.86 0.04
C VAL A 27 8.24 12.01 -0.91
N SER A 28 7.23 12.77 -1.30
CA SER A 28 7.38 13.98 -2.11
C SER A 28 7.86 15.12 -1.21
N PHE A 29 8.65 16.06 -1.74
CA PHE A 29 9.03 17.27 -1.00
C PHE A 29 8.03 18.40 -1.25
N ASN A 30 7.36 18.86 -0.19
CA ASN A 30 6.55 20.06 -0.15
C ASN A 30 6.94 20.88 1.09
N SER A 31 7.51 22.07 0.86
CA SER A 31 8.04 22.93 1.93
C SER A 31 6.95 23.44 2.87
N THR A 32 5.74 23.69 2.38
CA THR A 32 4.59 24.08 3.22
C THR A 32 4.19 22.94 4.13
N ALA A 33 4.07 21.73 3.60
CA ALA A 33 3.74 20.53 4.37
C ALA A 33 4.79 20.18 5.44
N VAL A 34 6.08 20.42 5.17
CA VAL A 34 7.14 20.31 6.19
C VAL A 34 6.93 21.33 7.31
N LYS A 35 6.62 22.57 6.96
CA LYS A 35 6.41 23.65 7.94
C LYS A 35 5.16 23.42 8.80
N GLU A 36 4.10 22.90 8.21
CA GLU A 36 2.82 22.62 8.89
C GLU A 36 2.84 21.30 9.68
N GLY A 37 3.86 20.46 9.46
CA GLY A 37 4.05 19.20 10.17
C GLY A 37 3.24 18.04 9.61
N ASP A 38 2.80 18.13 8.35
CA ASP A 38 1.93 17.14 7.71
C ASP A 38 2.63 15.79 7.57
N TYR A 39 3.94 15.76 7.29
CA TYR A 39 4.70 14.52 7.21
C TYR A 39 4.79 13.82 8.57
N LYS A 40 5.03 14.58 9.64
CA LYS A 40 4.97 14.05 11.01
C LYS A 40 3.58 13.54 11.36
N PHE A 41 2.53 14.25 10.93
CA PHE A 41 1.16 13.79 11.15
C PHE A 41 0.87 12.48 10.39
N ALA A 42 1.27 12.39 9.11
CA ALA A 42 1.15 11.18 8.31
C ALA A 42 1.89 9.99 8.95
N GLY A 43 3.14 10.20 9.40
CA GLY A 43 3.89 9.17 10.12
C GLY A 43 3.20 8.74 11.42
N THR A 44 2.62 9.69 12.16
CA THR A 44 1.87 9.40 13.40
C THR A 44 0.63 8.56 13.12
N LEU A 45 -0.13 8.90 12.06
CA LEU A 45 -1.32 8.16 11.64
C LEU A 45 -0.98 6.72 11.24
N ILE A 46 0.12 6.52 10.50
CA ILE A 46 0.64 5.19 10.18
C ILE A 46 1.00 4.42 11.46
N ALA A 47 1.76 5.03 12.36
CA ALA A 47 2.15 4.39 13.62
C ALA A 47 0.93 3.97 14.46
N MET A 48 -0.07 4.86 14.59
CA MET A 48 -1.34 4.56 15.24
C MET A 48 -2.07 3.40 14.57
N SER A 49 -2.14 3.39 13.23
CA SER A 49 -2.77 2.31 12.48
C SER A 49 -2.11 0.97 12.82
N MET A 50 -0.78 0.90 12.76
CA MET A 50 -0.04 -0.34 13.02
C MET A 50 -0.22 -0.86 14.44
N VAL A 51 -0.08 0.00 15.45
CA VAL A 51 -0.18 -0.41 16.87
C VAL A 51 -1.58 -0.86 17.23
N HIS A 52 -2.62 -0.27 16.62
CA HIS A 52 -4.02 -0.66 16.85
C HIS A 52 -4.52 -1.77 15.92
N GLY A 53 -3.64 -2.41 15.14
CA GLY A 53 -4.00 -3.50 14.23
C GLY A 53 -4.88 -3.06 13.06
N GLY A 54 -4.74 -1.80 12.63
CA GLY A 54 -5.19 -1.28 11.34
C GLY A 54 -4.26 -1.68 10.19
N PRO A 55 -4.57 -1.24 8.96
CA PRO A 55 -3.74 -1.54 7.80
C PRO A 55 -2.39 -0.82 7.86
N SER A 56 -1.36 -1.49 7.36
CA SER A 56 -0.03 -0.93 7.16
C SER A 56 0.03 -0.18 5.81
N PRO A 57 0.97 0.76 5.64
CA PRO A 57 1.10 1.52 4.39
C PRO A 57 1.76 0.62 3.32
N GLN A 58 1.00 -0.27 2.69
CA GLN A 58 1.50 -1.23 1.68
C GLN A 58 1.73 -0.60 0.30
N PHE A 59 2.22 0.63 0.24
CA PHE A 59 2.36 1.38 -1.02
C PHE A 59 3.76 1.97 -1.24
N LEU A 60 4.68 1.88 -0.27
CA LEU A 60 6.01 2.48 -0.42
C LEU A 60 6.91 1.65 -1.33
N ALA A 61 7.69 2.36 -2.15
CA ALA A 61 8.77 1.75 -2.90
C ALA A 61 9.86 1.20 -1.94
N PRO A 62 10.50 0.06 -2.24
CA PRO A 62 11.55 -0.48 -1.39
C PRO A 62 12.68 0.52 -1.05
N PRO A 63 13.22 1.32 -2.00
CA PRO A 63 14.21 2.34 -1.65
C PRO A 63 13.69 3.38 -0.64
N MET A 64 12.40 3.76 -0.71
CA MET A 64 11.83 4.69 0.26
C MET A 64 11.77 4.07 1.67
N PHE A 65 11.44 2.78 1.77
CA PHE A 65 11.50 2.07 3.06
C PHE A 65 12.95 2.01 3.59
N GLU A 66 13.94 1.68 2.76
CA GLU A 66 15.34 1.68 3.17
C GLU A 66 15.81 3.08 3.63
N ALA A 67 15.29 4.16 3.02
CA ALA A 67 15.56 5.54 3.45
C ALA A 67 14.96 5.87 4.82
N ILE A 68 13.83 5.25 5.19
CA ILE A 68 13.23 5.37 6.53
C ILE A 68 14.05 4.61 7.58
N VAL A 69 14.58 3.43 7.23
CA VAL A 69 15.40 2.62 8.14
C VAL A 69 16.79 3.24 8.35
N SER A 70 17.37 3.78 7.29
CA SER A 70 18.75 4.30 7.28
C SER A 70 18.89 5.63 8.02
N ASP A 71 20.01 5.78 8.74
CA ASP A 71 20.45 7.08 9.28
C ASP A 71 21.10 7.99 8.22
N ASN A 72 21.43 7.43 7.06
CA ASN A 72 21.91 8.18 5.89
C ASN A 72 21.10 7.80 4.65
N PRO A 73 19.94 8.47 4.41
CA PRO A 73 19.09 8.21 3.26
C PRO A 73 19.79 8.37 1.89
N MET A 74 20.83 9.20 1.81
CA MET A 74 21.54 9.49 0.56
C MET A 74 22.33 8.31 0.00
N HIS A 75 22.58 7.26 0.78
CA HIS A 75 23.29 6.06 0.32
C HIS A 75 22.35 4.94 -0.15
N VAL A 76 21.05 5.16 -0.09
CA VAL A 76 20.07 4.18 -0.55
C VAL A 76 20.09 4.10 -2.07
N ALA A 77 20.25 2.89 -2.60
CA ALA A 77 20.23 2.64 -4.03
C ALA A 77 18.84 2.93 -4.62
N VAL A 78 18.80 3.79 -5.62
CA VAL A 78 17.60 4.15 -6.41
C VAL A 78 17.85 3.89 -7.88
N ALA A 79 16.77 3.66 -8.64
CA ALA A 79 16.84 3.38 -10.06
C ALA A 79 16.25 4.53 -10.89
N ILE A 80 16.61 4.62 -12.17
CA ILE A 80 16.10 5.67 -13.08
C ILE A 80 14.57 5.53 -13.26
N GLU A 81 14.07 4.29 -13.20
CA GLU A 81 12.66 3.94 -13.35
C GLU A 81 11.77 4.45 -12.20
N ASP A 82 12.41 4.78 -11.06
CA ASP A 82 11.76 5.32 -9.86
C ASP A 82 11.56 6.84 -9.93
N ILE A 83 12.11 7.53 -10.94
CA ILE A 83 11.89 8.96 -11.16
C ILE A 83 10.41 9.19 -11.53
N PRO A 84 9.64 9.97 -10.73
CA PRO A 84 8.22 10.22 -11.00
C PRO A 84 7.98 11.23 -12.13
N ASP A 85 8.94 12.11 -12.39
CA ASP A 85 8.84 13.12 -13.44
C ASP A 85 9.26 12.53 -14.79
N TRP A 86 8.32 12.47 -15.73
CA TRP A 86 8.52 11.78 -17.01
C TRP A 86 9.55 12.48 -17.90
N GLU A 87 9.59 13.82 -17.89
CA GLU A 87 10.50 14.61 -18.72
C GLU A 87 11.94 14.43 -18.24
N LEU A 88 12.14 14.47 -16.91
CA LEU A 88 13.42 14.18 -16.29
C LEU A 88 13.86 12.73 -16.52
N GLN A 89 12.94 11.77 -16.36
CA GLN A 89 13.23 10.35 -16.59
C GLN A 89 13.69 10.10 -18.02
N GLU A 90 12.98 10.66 -19.01
CA GLU A 90 13.33 10.55 -20.42
C GLU A 90 14.70 11.19 -20.71
N ALA A 91 14.96 12.39 -20.17
CA ALA A 91 16.23 13.07 -20.36
C ALA A 91 17.41 12.26 -19.79
N ILE A 92 17.23 11.67 -18.60
CA ILE A 92 18.26 10.79 -17.98
C ILE A 92 18.45 9.50 -18.77
N LEU A 93 17.38 8.88 -19.27
CA LEU A 93 17.48 7.68 -20.11
C LEU A 93 18.23 7.97 -21.42
N ARG A 94 17.93 9.09 -22.07
CA ARG A 94 18.66 9.55 -23.27
C ARG A 94 20.14 9.75 -22.96
N LEU A 95 20.44 10.43 -21.85
CA LEU A 95 21.82 10.67 -21.40
C LEU A 95 22.57 9.37 -21.09
N SER A 96 21.89 8.38 -20.48
CA SER A 96 22.46 7.06 -20.18
C SER A 96 22.76 6.24 -21.43
N SER A 97 22.10 6.53 -22.55
CA SER A 97 22.24 5.82 -23.83
C SER A 97 23.34 6.40 -24.72
N CYS A 98 23.95 7.54 -24.34
CA CYS A 98 25.02 8.17 -25.12
C CYS A 98 26.29 7.31 -25.14
N THR A 99 26.92 7.20 -26.32
CA THR A 99 28.19 6.49 -26.53
C THR A 99 29.38 7.42 -26.74
N ASP A 100 29.13 8.71 -26.95
CA ASP A 100 30.15 9.78 -27.02
C ASP A 100 29.75 10.93 -26.08
N VAL A 101 30.75 11.57 -25.48
CA VAL A 101 30.58 12.75 -24.62
C VAL A 101 29.95 13.90 -25.41
N LYS A 102 30.25 14.04 -26.70
CA LYS A 102 29.72 15.12 -27.54
C LYS A 102 28.20 15.07 -27.67
N ASP A 103 27.62 13.87 -27.70
CA ASP A 103 26.18 13.67 -27.81
C ASP A 103 25.46 13.97 -26.48
N ALA A 104 26.16 13.81 -25.36
CA ALA A 104 25.65 14.07 -24.02
C ALA A 104 25.61 15.56 -23.64
N ILE A 105 26.57 16.37 -24.14
CA ILE A 105 26.65 17.81 -23.87
C ILE A 105 25.33 18.56 -24.15
N PRO A 106 24.69 18.45 -25.33
CA PRO A 106 23.44 19.17 -25.58
C PRO A 106 22.34 18.75 -24.61
N ILE A 107 22.23 17.45 -24.28
CA ILE A 107 21.23 16.94 -23.33
C ILE A 107 21.43 17.52 -21.93
N LEU A 108 22.69 17.66 -21.48
CA LEU A 108 23.01 18.27 -20.19
C LEU A 108 22.68 19.77 -20.15
N GLN A 109 22.69 20.45 -21.30
CA GLN A 109 22.45 21.89 -21.43
C GLN A 109 21.01 22.24 -21.79
N GLU A 110 20.15 21.24 -22.00
CA GLU A 110 18.76 21.40 -22.40
C GLU A 110 17.78 20.99 -21.30
N GLY A 111 16.64 21.71 -21.23
CA GLY A 111 15.50 21.34 -20.41
C GLY A 111 15.75 21.40 -18.90
N ILE A 112 15.10 20.48 -18.18
CA ILE A 112 15.09 20.44 -16.71
C ILE A 112 16.46 20.03 -16.11
N LEU A 113 17.27 19.26 -16.84
CA LEU A 113 18.52 18.67 -16.31
C LEU A 113 19.52 19.72 -15.85
N THR A 114 19.72 20.79 -16.61
CA THR A 114 20.71 21.84 -16.30
C THR A 114 20.40 22.48 -14.95
N THR A 115 19.14 22.79 -14.70
CA THR A 115 18.67 23.35 -13.43
C THR A 115 18.86 22.36 -12.28
N LEU A 116 18.57 21.07 -12.49
CA LEU A 116 18.71 20.07 -11.43
C LEU A 116 20.17 19.72 -11.12
N ILE A 117 21.07 19.76 -12.11
CA ILE A 117 22.51 19.62 -11.90
C ILE A 117 23.01 20.74 -10.98
N ASP A 118 22.60 21.98 -11.25
CA ASP A 118 22.96 23.14 -10.43
C ASP A 118 22.38 23.03 -9.01
N LEU A 119 21.10 22.69 -8.86
CA LEU A 119 20.43 22.56 -7.56
C LEU A 119 20.94 21.38 -6.73
N SER A 120 21.33 20.28 -7.37
CA SER A 120 21.93 19.13 -6.70
C SER A 120 23.38 19.38 -6.27
N GLY A 121 24.01 20.46 -6.74
CA GLY A 121 25.41 20.77 -6.47
C GLY A 121 26.38 19.81 -7.16
N THR A 122 25.97 19.20 -8.28
CA THR A 122 26.78 18.22 -9.01
C THR A 122 27.81 18.92 -9.89
N TYR A 123 28.95 19.31 -9.29
CA TYR A 123 30.04 20.01 -9.99
C TYR A 123 31.05 19.04 -10.61
N ILE A 124 30.64 18.33 -11.66
CA ILE A 124 31.50 17.35 -12.36
C ILE A 124 31.90 17.90 -13.73
N GLN A 125 33.20 17.87 -14.01
CA GLN A 125 33.70 18.25 -15.34
C GLN A 125 33.47 17.11 -16.33
N VAL A 126 32.62 17.35 -17.33
CA VAL A 126 32.23 16.35 -18.35
C VAL A 126 33.38 16.09 -19.33
N LYS A 127 34.26 15.15 -19.00
CA LYS A 127 35.39 14.74 -19.86
C LYS A 127 35.25 13.33 -20.43
N THR A 128 34.51 12.47 -19.73
CA THR A 128 34.41 11.04 -20.03
C THR A 128 32.96 10.58 -19.88
N LEU A 129 32.64 9.41 -20.47
CA LEU A 129 31.35 8.75 -20.24
C LEU A 129 31.13 8.41 -18.76
N GLU A 130 32.19 8.10 -18.02
CA GLU A 130 32.13 7.89 -16.57
C GLU A 130 31.65 9.15 -15.83
N SER A 131 32.11 10.33 -16.27
CA SER A 131 31.66 11.61 -15.70
C SER A 131 30.14 11.78 -15.87
N ILE A 132 29.60 11.32 -16.99
CA ILE A 132 28.17 11.38 -17.30
C ILE A 132 27.38 10.40 -16.43
N GLN A 133 27.87 9.17 -16.25
CA GLN A 133 27.26 8.20 -15.34
C GLN A 133 27.24 8.70 -13.90
N GLU A 134 28.29 9.40 -13.47
CA GLU A 134 28.34 10.01 -12.14
C GLU A 134 27.32 11.15 -11.98
N ILE A 135 27.13 11.99 -13.01
CA ILE A 135 26.09 13.02 -13.04
C ILE A 135 24.71 12.38 -12.94
N ILE A 136 24.43 11.35 -13.75
CA ILE A 136 23.16 10.61 -13.72
C ILE A 136 22.89 10.10 -12.30
N ARG A 137 23.83 9.36 -11.73
CA ARG A 137 23.70 8.81 -10.37
C ARG A 137 23.43 9.89 -9.33
N SER A 138 24.16 11.01 -9.40
CA SER A 138 24.05 12.11 -8.44
C SER A 138 22.72 12.84 -8.54
N VAL A 139 22.29 13.19 -9.76
CA VAL A 139 21.01 13.86 -10.01
C VAL A 139 19.84 12.95 -9.66
N THR A 140 19.88 11.68 -10.05
CA THR A 140 18.84 10.69 -9.70
C THR A 140 18.73 10.51 -8.19
N GLN A 141 19.86 10.33 -7.48
CA GLN A 141 19.86 10.19 -6.02
C GLN A 141 19.28 11.42 -5.32
N TRP A 142 19.72 12.60 -5.75
CA TRP A 142 19.26 13.86 -5.18
C TRP A 142 17.77 14.08 -5.46
N TYR A 143 17.30 13.79 -6.67
CA TYR A 143 15.92 14.01 -7.06
C TYR A 143 14.94 13.07 -6.35
N ILE A 144 15.29 11.79 -6.19
CA ILE A 144 14.39 10.80 -5.59
C ILE A 144 14.40 10.89 -4.06
N ILE A 145 15.57 10.98 -3.44
CA ILE A 145 15.71 10.96 -1.97
C ILE A 145 16.21 12.29 -1.43
N GLY A 146 17.30 12.84 -2.00
CA GLY A 146 18.05 13.93 -1.38
C GLY A 146 17.23 15.19 -1.09
N ARG A 147 16.46 15.66 -2.06
CA ARG A 147 15.59 16.84 -1.88
C ARG A 147 14.47 16.61 -0.85
N SER A 148 14.07 15.35 -0.65
CA SER A 148 13.00 14.97 0.27
C SER A 148 13.49 14.64 1.67
N VAL A 149 14.80 14.67 1.95
CA VAL A 149 15.36 14.35 3.28
C VAL A 149 14.66 15.11 4.43
N PRO A 150 14.40 16.43 4.35
CA PRO A 150 13.68 17.13 5.42
C PRO A 150 12.26 16.57 5.67
N ALA A 151 11.56 16.18 4.60
CA ALA A 151 10.24 15.57 4.70
C ALA A 151 10.32 14.14 5.25
N ILE A 152 11.33 13.36 4.83
CA ILE A 152 11.59 12.00 5.34
C ILE A 152 11.91 12.04 6.84
N GLU A 153 12.74 12.98 7.30
CA GLU A 153 13.06 13.10 8.73
C GLU A 153 11.83 13.52 9.56
N ASN A 154 11.00 14.43 9.06
CA ASN A 154 9.74 14.78 9.73
C ASN A 154 8.75 13.61 9.75
N PHE A 155 8.70 12.81 8.67
CA PHE A 155 7.92 11.58 8.61
C PHE A 155 8.41 10.51 9.60
N LYS A 156 9.75 10.32 9.72
CA LYS A 156 10.38 9.45 10.73
C LYS A 156 10.02 9.90 12.14
N GLU A 157 10.05 11.21 12.41
CA GLU A 157 9.63 11.76 13.70
C GLU A 157 8.18 11.35 14.02
N GLY A 158 7.28 11.42 13.04
CA GLY A 158 5.91 10.91 13.16
C GLY A 158 5.84 9.41 13.47
N LEU A 159 6.62 8.60 12.73
CA LEU A 159 6.69 7.15 12.94
C LEU A 159 7.30 6.75 14.29
N SER A 160 8.05 7.63 14.96
CA SER A 160 8.53 7.35 16.32
C SER A 160 7.39 7.30 17.36
N ALA A 161 6.20 7.78 17.01
CA ALA A 161 5.02 7.64 17.84
C ALA A 161 4.79 6.16 18.21
N LEU A 162 4.54 5.91 19.49
CA LEU A 162 4.32 4.56 20.05
C LEU A 162 5.50 3.58 19.83
N GLY A 163 6.70 4.08 19.48
CA GLY A 163 7.91 3.27 19.30
C GLY A 163 7.99 2.50 17.98
N VAL A 164 7.20 2.91 16.96
CA VAL A 164 7.13 2.17 15.69
C VAL A 164 8.43 2.30 14.88
N LEU A 165 9.07 3.47 14.84
CA LEU A 165 10.35 3.66 14.15
C LEU A 165 11.46 2.76 14.73
N GLU A 166 11.51 2.64 16.04
CA GLU A 166 12.46 1.80 16.77
C GLU A 166 12.20 0.32 16.48
N ALA A 167 10.92 -0.08 16.43
CA ALA A 167 10.54 -1.42 16.03
C ALA A 167 10.92 -1.73 14.57
N ILE A 168 10.73 -0.76 13.65
CA ILE A 168 11.16 -0.84 12.25
C ILE A 168 12.67 -1.07 12.18
N ARG A 169 13.46 -0.28 12.89
CA ARG A 169 14.93 -0.42 12.94
C ARG A 169 15.38 -1.74 13.55
N THR A 170 14.65 -2.26 14.52
CA THR A 170 14.97 -3.55 15.17
C THR A 170 14.61 -4.76 14.29
N HIS A 171 13.53 -4.67 13.51
CA HIS A 171 13.02 -5.78 12.70
C HIS A 171 12.74 -5.39 11.24
N PRO A 172 13.71 -4.83 10.50
CA PRO A 172 13.48 -4.20 9.20
C PRO A 172 12.88 -5.16 8.17
N ALA A 173 13.28 -6.43 8.16
CA ALA A 173 12.76 -7.43 7.23
C ALA A 173 11.24 -7.67 7.40
N VAL A 174 10.73 -7.64 8.62
CA VAL A 174 9.28 -7.81 8.91
C VAL A 174 8.53 -6.56 8.50
N PHE A 175 9.04 -5.39 8.84
CA PHE A 175 8.38 -4.13 8.51
C PHE A 175 8.43 -3.84 7.01
N ARG A 176 9.44 -4.33 6.29
CA ARG A 176 9.51 -4.21 4.83
C ARG A 176 8.30 -4.86 4.16
N THR A 177 7.80 -6.00 4.65
CA THR A 177 6.61 -6.64 4.08
C THR A 177 5.30 -5.94 4.45
N GLU A 178 5.32 -5.07 5.47
CA GLU A 178 4.16 -4.29 5.88
C GLU A 178 4.12 -2.91 5.18
N PHE A 179 5.28 -2.33 4.86
CA PHE A 179 5.40 -1.02 4.22
C PHE A 179 5.55 -1.08 2.69
N CYS A 180 6.09 -2.17 2.15
CA CYS A 180 6.24 -2.34 0.72
C CYS A 180 5.26 -3.40 0.22
N PRO A 181 4.50 -3.13 -0.85
CA PRO A 181 3.64 -4.14 -1.44
C PRO A 181 4.48 -5.33 -1.93
N SER A 182 3.92 -6.52 -1.76
CA SER A 182 4.49 -7.73 -2.33
C SER A 182 4.44 -7.65 -3.85
N LEU A 183 5.60 -7.82 -4.51
CA LEU A 183 5.68 -7.93 -5.98
C LEU A 183 4.98 -9.21 -6.50
N VAL A 184 4.70 -10.15 -5.60
CA VAL A 184 3.80 -11.28 -5.86
C VAL A 184 2.42 -10.81 -5.46
N GLU A 185 1.62 -10.41 -6.45
CA GLU A 185 0.19 -10.26 -6.30
C GLU A 185 -0.37 -11.64 -5.89
N VAL A 186 -0.64 -11.82 -4.59
CA VAL A 186 -1.37 -13.00 -4.14
C VAL A 186 -2.80 -12.79 -4.62
N LYS A 187 -3.09 -13.25 -5.83
CA LYS A 187 -4.45 -13.24 -6.37
C LYS A 187 -5.35 -13.89 -5.34
N LEU A 188 -6.29 -13.13 -4.82
CA LEU A 188 -7.31 -13.61 -3.90
C LEU A 188 -8.20 -14.58 -4.66
N THR A 189 -7.96 -15.88 -4.57
CA THR A 189 -8.80 -16.88 -5.23
C THR A 189 -10.11 -17.10 -4.47
N ALA A 190 -11.13 -17.63 -5.15
CA ALA A 190 -12.39 -18.07 -4.55
C ALA A 190 -12.12 -19.03 -3.39
N ASP A 191 -11.26 -20.03 -3.59
CA ASP A 191 -10.83 -20.96 -2.55
C ASP A 191 -10.15 -20.26 -1.37
N THR A 192 -9.28 -19.28 -1.66
CA THR A 192 -8.58 -18.55 -0.60
C THR A 192 -9.55 -17.68 0.19
N LEU A 193 -10.54 -17.09 -0.47
CA LEU A 193 -11.57 -16.26 0.14
C LEU A 193 -12.57 -17.10 0.96
N ASP A 194 -13.07 -18.22 0.42
CA ASP A 194 -13.94 -19.17 1.13
C ASP A 194 -13.24 -19.71 2.38
N GLY A 195 -11.96 -20.07 2.26
CA GLY A 195 -11.14 -20.58 3.36
C GLY A 195 -10.88 -19.59 4.51
N LEU A 196 -11.24 -18.31 4.36
CA LEU A 196 -11.20 -17.36 5.49
C LEU A 196 -12.41 -17.51 6.42
N PHE A 197 -13.54 -17.98 5.90
CA PHE A 197 -14.79 -17.98 6.63
C PHE A 197 -14.95 -19.25 7.48
N SER A 198 -15.25 -19.05 8.75
CA SER A 198 -15.84 -20.08 9.61
C SER A 198 -17.35 -20.09 9.40
N VAL A 199 -18.01 -21.24 9.37
CA VAL A 199 -19.48 -21.31 9.20
C VAL A 199 -20.12 -21.76 10.50
N THR A 200 -21.13 -21.03 10.96
CA THR A 200 -21.99 -21.43 12.08
C THR A 200 -23.28 -22.00 11.51
N SER A 201 -23.40 -23.32 11.47
CA SER A 201 -24.57 -24.04 10.95
C SER A 201 -25.48 -24.55 12.07
N SER A 202 -26.75 -24.77 11.73
CA SER A 202 -27.72 -25.48 12.54
C SER A 202 -27.38 -26.98 12.68
N ASP A 203 -28.04 -27.66 13.61
CA ASP A 203 -27.82 -29.09 13.87
C ASP A 203 -27.98 -29.97 12.62
N VAL A 204 -27.06 -30.93 12.47
CA VAL A 204 -27.02 -31.87 11.35
C VAL A 204 -28.34 -32.65 11.26
N GLY A 205 -28.98 -32.61 10.10
CA GLY A 205 -30.25 -33.30 9.83
C GLY A 205 -31.51 -32.45 10.05
N SER A 206 -31.37 -31.19 10.48
CA SER A 206 -32.50 -30.25 10.51
C SER A 206 -32.85 -29.75 9.11
N THR A 207 -34.12 -29.35 8.89
CA THR A 207 -34.54 -28.67 7.64
C THR A 207 -33.73 -27.41 7.38
N ARG A 208 -33.31 -26.71 8.45
CA ARG A 208 -32.44 -25.54 8.37
C ARG A 208 -31.06 -25.91 7.82
N ALA A 209 -30.42 -26.97 8.32
CA ALA A 209 -29.11 -27.40 7.83
C ALA A 209 -29.10 -27.75 6.33
N VAL A 210 -30.22 -28.27 5.79
CA VAL A 210 -30.36 -28.52 4.34
C VAL A 210 -30.36 -27.21 3.55
N THR A 211 -31.13 -26.22 4.00
CA THR A 211 -31.22 -24.92 3.34
C THR A 211 -29.90 -24.14 3.48
N GLU A 212 -29.28 -24.15 4.66
CA GLU A 212 -27.95 -23.56 4.90
C GLU A 212 -26.89 -24.16 3.96
N SER A 213 -26.92 -25.48 3.75
CA SER A 213 -26.00 -26.16 2.82
C SER A 213 -26.18 -25.70 1.38
N LEU A 214 -27.43 -25.48 0.94
CA LEU A 214 -27.72 -24.94 -0.38
C LEU A 214 -27.21 -23.50 -0.52
N VAL A 215 -27.40 -22.67 0.50
CA VAL A 215 -26.91 -21.29 0.53
C VAL A 215 -25.38 -21.24 0.45
N LEU A 216 -24.68 -22.11 1.18
CA LEU A 216 -23.22 -22.22 1.09
C LEU A 216 -22.75 -22.67 -0.29
N SER A 217 -23.47 -23.60 -0.94
CA SER A 217 -23.17 -23.98 -2.32
C SER A 217 -23.26 -22.76 -3.24
N ARG A 218 -24.33 -21.98 -3.13
CA ARG A 218 -24.52 -20.76 -3.95
C ARG A 218 -23.49 -19.68 -3.66
N TRP A 219 -23.06 -19.56 -2.41
CA TRP A 219 -21.97 -18.67 -2.02
C TRP A 219 -20.66 -19.06 -2.73
N ARG A 220 -20.30 -20.34 -2.72
CA ARG A 220 -19.09 -20.80 -3.42
C ARG A 220 -19.19 -20.64 -4.93
N ASP A 221 -20.34 -20.96 -5.52
CA ASP A 221 -20.61 -20.71 -6.95
C ASP A 221 -20.41 -19.23 -7.28
N TYR A 222 -20.94 -18.32 -6.45
CA TYR A 222 -20.77 -16.87 -6.61
C TYR A 222 -19.31 -16.44 -6.52
N LEU A 223 -18.55 -16.94 -5.53
CA LEU A 223 -17.11 -16.62 -5.43
C LEU A 223 -16.33 -17.12 -6.65
N GLN A 224 -16.69 -18.27 -7.20
CA GLN A 224 -16.08 -18.83 -8.40
C GLN A 224 -16.42 -17.99 -9.64
N ASP A 225 -17.68 -17.59 -9.79
CA ASP A 225 -18.13 -16.71 -10.88
C ASP A 225 -17.36 -15.38 -10.91
N LEU A 226 -17.02 -14.83 -9.74
CA LEU A 226 -16.19 -13.62 -9.62
C LEU A 226 -14.72 -13.82 -10.03
N GLU A 227 -14.23 -15.06 -10.17
CA GLU A 227 -12.91 -15.32 -10.74
C GLU A 227 -12.90 -15.25 -12.26
N ASP A 228 -13.99 -15.71 -12.87
CA ASP A 228 -14.09 -15.96 -14.31
C ASP A 228 -14.66 -14.77 -15.09
N LYS A 229 -15.24 -13.77 -14.40
CA LYS A 229 -15.96 -12.64 -15.02
C LYS A 229 -15.47 -11.28 -14.52
N GLU A 230 -15.42 -10.29 -15.43
CA GLU A 230 -15.39 -8.86 -15.07
C GLU A 230 -16.80 -8.41 -14.68
N ASP A 231 -17.21 -8.72 -13.45
CA ASP A 231 -18.43 -8.20 -12.84
C ASP A 231 -18.19 -6.84 -12.17
N ALA A 232 -19.28 -6.10 -11.88
CA ALA A 232 -19.20 -4.80 -11.19
C ALA A 232 -18.70 -4.88 -9.74
N VAL A 233 -18.60 -6.08 -9.16
CA VAL A 233 -18.11 -6.35 -7.80
C VAL A 233 -16.93 -7.29 -7.92
N SER A 234 -15.79 -6.91 -7.35
CA SER A 234 -14.58 -7.75 -7.32
C SER A 234 -14.49 -8.59 -6.05
N ARG A 235 -13.63 -9.62 -6.05
CA ARG A 235 -13.30 -10.39 -4.83
C ARG A 235 -12.70 -9.51 -3.73
N SER A 236 -11.99 -8.44 -4.11
CA SER A 236 -11.47 -7.43 -3.18
C SER A 236 -12.60 -6.68 -2.49
N ASP A 237 -13.68 -6.37 -3.21
CA ASP A 237 -14.87 -5.71 -2.64
C ASP A 237 -15.62 -6.64 -1.68
N VAL A 238 -15.70 -7.93 -2.00
CA VAL A 238 -16.28 -8.94 -1.08
C VAL A 238 -15.43 -9.08 0.19
N LEU A 239 -14.11 -9.14 0.05
CA LEU A 239 -13.20 -9.17 1.19
C LEU A 239 -13.33 -7.90 2.04
N PHE A 240 -13.40 -6.73 1.40
CA PHE A 240 -13.57 -5.45 2.08
C PHE A 240 -14.91 -5.38 2.81
N PHE A 241 -15.99 -5.82 2.16
CA PHE A 241 -17.30 -5.85 2.78
C PHE A 241 -17.34 -6.78 4.01
N ALA A 242 -16.70 -7.96 3.94
CA ALA A 242 -16.67 -8.91 5.05
C ALA A 242 -15.67 -8.54 6.17
N THR A 243 -14.57 -7.86 5.83
CA THR A 243 -13.41 -7.73 6.74
C THR A 243 -12.86 -6.31 6.92
N GLY A 244 -13.27 -5.36 6.09
CA GLY A 244 -12.74 -4.00 6.02
C GLY A 244 -11.36 -3.88 5.38
N CYS A 245 -10.89 -4.91 4.66
CA CYS A 245 -9.61 -4.90 3.94
C CYS A 245 -9.79 -5.33 2.48
N HIS A 246 -9.11 -4.64 1.57
CA HIS A 246 -9.09 -4.95 0.14
C HIS A 246 -8.05 -6.03 -0.23
N SER A 247 -7.12 -6.31 0.66
CA SER A 247 -6.08 -7.33 0.49
C SER A 247 -6.00 -8.23 1.71
N LEU A 248 -5.49 -9.45 1.50
CA LEU A 248 -5.18 -10.35 2.59
C LEU A 248 -4.00 -9.77 3.38
N PRO A 249 -4.12 -9.58 4.71
CA PRO A 249 -2.98 -9.18 5.51
C PRO A 249 -1.88 -10.26 5.46
N PRO A 250 -0.59 -9.90 5.58
CA PRO A 250 0.53 -10.85 5.54
C PRO A 250 0.39 -12.02 6.55
N ARG A 251 -0.37 -11.80 7.62
CA ARG A 251 -0.75 -12.83 8.60
C ARG A 251 -2.21 -13.22 8.43
N LYS A 252 -2.46 -14.34 7.72
CA LYS A 252 -3.79 -14.99 7.61
C LYS A 252 -4.48 -15.23 8.96
N LYS A 253 -3.71 -15.39 10.06
CA LYS A 253 -4.22 -15.76 11.40
C LYS A 253 -5.10 -14.74 12.11
N THR A 254 -5.20 -13.49 11.63
CA THR A 254 -6.00 -12.44 12.28
C THR A 254 -7.37 -12.18 11.65
N MET A 255 -7.73 -12.91 10.58
CA MET A 255 -9.03 -12.80 9.93
C MET A 255 -9.76 -14.14 9.96
N ASN A 256 -10.71 -14.27 10.88
CA ASN A 256 -11.65 -15.38 10.92
C ASN A 256 -13.08 -14.82 10.90
N PRO A 257 -13.55 -14.26 9.76
CA PRO A 257 -14.96 -13.96 9.63
C PRO A 257 -15.80 -15.23 9.80
N THR A 258 -17.03 -15.06 10.27
CA THR A 258 -17.98 -16.13 10.54
C THR A 258 -19.21 -15.91 9.68
N ILE A 259 -19.62 -16.91 8.92
CA ILE A 259 -20.88 -16.93 8.19
C ILE A 259 -21.98 -17.41 9.15
N GLU A 260 -23.03 -16.61 9.28
CA GLU A 260 -24.28 -16.99 9.94
C GLU A 260 -25.44 -16.93 8.94
N PHE A 261 -26.54 -17.58 9.30
CA PHE A 261 -27.72 -17.66 8.45
C PHE A 261 -28.90 -16.94 9.10
N LEU A 262 -29.51 -16.01 8.35
CA LEU A 262 -30.70 -15.30 8.79
C LEU A 262 -31.94 -16.15 8.49
N HIS A 263 -32.34 -16.94 9.49
CA HIS A 263 -33.54 -17.79 9.45
C HIS A 263 -34.86 -17.04 9.71
N LEU A 264 -34.78 -15.82 10.27
CA LEU A 264 -35.93 -15.09 10.79
C LEU A 264 -36.33 -13.91 9.90
N LYS A 265 -37.65 -13.74 9.75
CA LYS A 265 -38.29 -12.60 9.09
C LYS A 265 -38.24 -11.41 10.05
N GLY A 266 -37.61 -10.30 9.64
CA GLY A 266 -37.62 -9.06 10.41
C GLY A 266 -39.00 -8.39 10.42
N GLN A 267 -39.16 -7.33 11.23
CA GLN A 267 -40.41 -6.54 11.32
C GLN A 267 -40.89 -6.00 9.95
N TRP A 268 -39.99 -5.89 8.96
CA TRP A 268 -40.26 -5.38 7.62
C TRP A 268 -40.12 -6.43 6.51
N GLY A 269 -40.14 -7.73 6.86
CA GLY A 269 -39.95 -8.83 5.92
C GLY A 269 -38.54 -9.41 5.94
N PHE A 270 -38.21 -10.22 4.93
CA PHE A 270 -36.85 -10.76 4.77
C PHE A 270 -35.91 -9.64 4.26
N PRO A 271 -34.72 -9.46 4.86
CA PRO A 271 -33.73 -8.53 4.34
C PRO A 271 -33.37 -8.88 2.89
N ARG A 272 -33.29 -7.86 2.02
CA ARG A 272 -33.08 -8.05 0.58
C ARG A 272 -31.63 -8.34 0.20
N TYR A 273 -30.67 -7.97 1.05
CA TYR A 273 -29.23 -8.06 0.78
C TYR A 273 -28.48 -8.69 1.98
N PRO A 274 -27.31 -9.31 1.76
CA PRO A 274 -26.41 -9.74 2.83
C PRO A 274 -26.00 -8.56 3.71
N ASN A 275 -25.77 -8.84 4.99
CA ASN A 275 -25.28 -7.84 5.95
C ASN A 275 -23.92 -8.30 6.51
N ALA A 276 -23.00 -7.35 6.68
CA ALA A 276 -21.72 -7.57 7.35
C ALA A 276 -21.60 -6.63 8.55
N ASN A 277 -21.22 -7.16 9.71
CA ASN A 277 -20.91 -6.33 10.88
C ASN A 277 -19.39 -6.20 11.05
N VAL A 278 -18.83 -5.15 10.48
CA VAL A 278 -17.37 -4.92 10.43
C VAL A 278 -16.83 -4.33 11.76
N CYS A 279 -17.72 -3.93 12.69
CA CYS A 279 -17.36 -3.36 14.00
C CYS A 279 -18.35 -3.78 15.11
N SER A 280 -18.27 -5.01 15.62
CA SER A 280 -18.90 -5.39 16.90
C SER A 280 -17.94 -5.17 18.06
N SER A 281 -18.35 -4.36 19.04
CA SER A 281 -17.64 -4.01 20.28
C SER A 281 -17.58 -5.13 21.32
N THR A 282 -17.77 -6.38 20.91
CA THR A 282 -17.87 -7.52 21.82
C THR A 282 -16.72 -8.45 21.53
N SER A 283 -15.74 -8.49 22.44
CA SER A 283 -14.69 -9.52 22.60
C SER A 283 -14.12 -10.16 21.32
N LEU A 284 -12.83 -9.95 21.05
CA LEU A 284 -12.03 -10.72 20.09
C LEU A 284 -12.63 -12.12 19.75
N ALA A 285 -13.33 -12.29 18.61
CA ALA A 285 -13.34 -13.54 17.83
C ALA A 285 -14.40 -13.65 16.71
N SER A 286 -15.52 -12.92 16.68
CA SER A 286 -16.59 -13.25 15.71
C SER A 286 -17.09 -12.03 14.93
N ARG A 287 -16.69 -11.96 13.66
CA ARG A 287 -17.21 -10.99 12.67
C ARG A 287 -18.26 -11.71 11.85
N THR A 288 -19.51 -11.29 11.94
CA THR A 288 -20.60 -12.03 11.31
C THR A 288 -20.91 -11.50 9.90
N PHE A 289 -20.84 -12.38 8.92
CA PHE A 289 -21.32 -12.23 7.56
C PHE A 289 -22.61 -13.03 7.41
N ILE A 290 -23.71 -12.40 7.05
CA ILE A 290 -25.00 -13.08 7.06
C ILE A 290 -25.47 -13.38 5.64
N LEU A 291 -25.51 -14.68 5.32
CA LEU A 291 -26.06 -15.18 4.06
C LEU A 291 -27.57 -15.47 4.19
N ARG A 292 -28.27 -15.32 3.06
CA ARG A 292 -29.72 -15.50 2.96
C ARG A 292 -30.09 -16.85 2.35
N GLU A 293 -31.13 -17.47 2.89
CA GLU A 293 -31.89 -18.55 2.25
C GLU A 293 -32.86 -17.99 1.18
N PHE A 294 -32.79 -18.52 -0.05
CA PHE A 294 -33.74 -18.24 -1.13
C PHE A 294 -34.77 -19.36 -1.25
#